data_AF-A0A3D3M403-F1
#
_entry.id   AF-A0A3D3M403-F1
#
_cell.length_a   1.000
_cell.length_b   1.000
_cell.length_c   1.000
_cell.angle_alpha   90.00
_cell.angle_beta   90.00
_cell.angle_gamma   90.00
#
_symmetry.space_group_name_H-M   'P 1'
#
loop_
_entity.id
_entity.type
_entity.pdbx_description
1 polymer ?
#
loop_
_entity_poly.entity_id
_entity_poly.type
_entity_poly.pdbx_seq_one_letter_code
_entity_poly.pdbx_strand_id
1 'polypeptide(L)'
;MKASILTLLLLAPLAHASSDQAWADHDKQLLRACTAASQLKDVRALGKSAEFDDRSGYSALLLQGRYPQKHMNNLKGTELCLYDRRQKSAYVTEWTPGKP
;
A
#
# COMPACT_ATOMS: atom_id res chain seq x y z
N MET A 1 0.35 50.92 16.18
CA MET A 1 0.92 49.77 15.44
C MET A 1 0.69 48.48 16.23
N LYS A 2 -0.54 47.99 16.35
CA LYS A 2 -0.85 46.70 17.02
C LYS A 2 -2.04 45.96 16.36
N ALA A 3 -2.88 46.67 15.61
CA ALA A 3 -4.04 46.10 14.94
C ALA A 3 -3.74 45.33 13.64
N SER A 4 -2.54 45.47 13.05
CA SER A 4 -2.22 44.90 11.73
C SER A 4 -1.75 43.43 11.75
N ILE A 5 -1.58 42.81 12.93
CA ILE A 5 -1.10 41.42 13.04
C ILE A 5 -2.27 40.42 13.02
N LEU A 6 -3.49 40.82 13.40
CA LEU A 6 -4.64 39.91 13.44
C LEU A 6 -5.16 39.51 12.04
N THR A 7 -4.96 40.34 11.03
CA THR A 7 -5.53 40.09 9.69
C THR A 7 -4.77 39.02 8.90
N LEU A 8 -3.51 38.73 9.25
CA LEU A 8 -2.66 37.80 8.50
C LEU A 8 -2.91 36.32 8.85
N LEU A 9 -3.55 36.03 9.99
CA LEU A 9 -3.85 34.66 10.43
C LEU A 9 -5.02 34.01 9.66
N LEU A 10 -5.85 34.79 8.97
CA LEU A 10 -7.01 34.30 8.20
C LEU A 10 -6.64 33.72 6.82
N LEU A 11 -5.39 33.88 6.37
CA LEU A 11 -4.89 33.38 5.09
C LEU A 11 -4.00 32.14 5.23
N ALA A 12 -3.91 31.55 6.43
CA ALA A 12 -3.16 30.32 6.60
C ALA A 12 -3.87 29.20 5.80
N PRO A 13 -3.19 28.54 4.85
CA PRO A 13 -3.78 27.42 4.14
C PRO A 13 -4.11 26.32 5.16
N LEU A 14 -5.36 25.88 5.17
CA LEU A 14 -5.75 24.68 5.87
C LEU A 14 -4.93 23.53 5.29
N ALA A 15 -4.05 22.95 6.10
CA ALA A 15 -3.31 21.75 5.73
C ALA A 15 -4.33 20.60 5.63
N HIS A 16 -4.82 20.34 4.41
CA HIS A 16 -5.68 19.22 4.15
C HIS A 16 -4.79 17.97 4.04
N ALA A 17 -4.94 17.07 5.00
CA ALA A 17 -4.47 15.70 4.81
C ALA A 17 -5.21 15.07 3.62
N SER A 18 -4.64 14.00 3.05
CA SER A 18 -5.36 13.21 2.02
C SER A 18 -6.74 12.80 2.53
N SER A 19 -7.74 12.95 1.67
CA SER A 19 -9.12 12.57 2.00
C SER A 19 -9.26 11.05 2.11
N ASP A 20 -10.29 10.59 2.85
CA ASP A 20 -10.63 9.17 2.95
C ASP A 20 -10.85 8.53 1.57
N GLN A 21 -11.44 9.28 0.65
CA GLN A 21 -11.64 8.83 -0.73
C GLN A 21 -10.31 8.61 -1.46
N ALA A 22 -9.34 9.52 -1.29
CA ALA A 22 -8.01 9.38 -1.89
C ALA A 22 -7.28 8.14 -1.35
N TRP A 23 -7.41 7.85 -0.05
CA TRP A 23 -6.88 6.63 0.55
C TRP A 23 -7.55 5.37 0.00
N ALA A 24 -8.88 5.37 -0.12
CA ALA A 24 -9.62 4.23 -0.66
C ALA A 24 -9.25 3.94 -2.13
N ASP A 25 -9.09 4.99 -2.95
CA ASP A 25 -8.69 4.85 -4.34
C ASP A 25 -7.24 4.37 -4.48
N HIS A 26 -6.35 4.80 -3.59
CA HIS A 26 -4.98 4.29 -3.50
C HIS A 26 -4.96 2.80 -3.12
N ASP A 27 -5.65 2.41 -2.05
CA ASP A 27 -5.72 1.02 -1.59
C ASP A 27 -6.24 0.08 -2.68
N LYS A 28 -7.25 0.53 -3.45
CA LYS A 28 -7.80 -0.22 -4.58
C LYS A 28 -6.83 -0.35 -5.75
N GLN A 29 -5.99 0.65 -6.01
CA GLN A 29 -4.95 0.58 -7.05
C GLN A 29 -3.84 -0.36 -6.61
N LEU A 30 -3.36 -0.21 -5.38
CA LEU A 30 -2.36 -1.05 -4.76
C LEU A 30 -2.78 -2.52 -4.78
N LEU A 31 -3.98 -2.84 -4.27
CA LEU A 31 -4.47 -4.22 -4.23
C LEU A 31 -4.56 -4.84 -5.63
N ARG A 32 -5.02 -4.07 -6.63
CA ARG A 32 -5.07 -4.53 -8.03
C ARG A 32 -3.69 -4.83 -8.58
N ALA A 33 -2.73 -3.92 -8.41
CA ALA A 33 -1.37 -4.11 -8.90
C ALA A 33 -0.70 -5.31 -8.22
N CYS A 34 -0.80 -5.41 -6.89
CA CYS A 34 -0.25 -6.52 -6.13
C CYS A 34 -0.87 -7.87 -6.51
N THR A 35 -2.20 -7.93 -6.67
CA THR A 35 -2.89 -9.16 -7.09
C THR A 35 -2.48 -9.56 -8.52
N ALA A 36 -2.29 -8.59 -9.42
CA ALA A 36 -1.86 -8.87 -10.78
C ALA A 36 -0.40 -9.36 -10.86
N ALA A 37 0.47 -8.93 -9.94
CA ALA A 37 1.85 -9.38 -9.84
C ALA A 37 2.01 -10.74 -9.13
N SER A 38 1.05 -11.12 -8.27
CA SER A 38 1.06 -12.35 -7.48
C SER A 38 1.02 -13.61 -8.34
N GLN A 39 1.71 -14.66 -7.90
CA GLN A 39 1.62 -15.99 -8.52
C GLN A 39 0.61 -16.91 -7.84
N LEU A 40 -0.03 -16.42 -6.77
CA LEU A 40 -1.02 -17.19 -6.02
C LEU A 40 -2.38 -17.16 -6.73
N LYS A 41 -3.18 -18.20 -6.51
CA LYS A 41 -4.64 -18.15 -6.76
C LYS A 41 -5.38 -17.78 -5.48
N ASP A 42 -6.63 -17.33 -5.64
CA ASP A 42 -7.51 -16.92 -4.54
C ASP A 42 -6.86 -15.86 -3.63
N VAL A 43 -6.15 -14.91 -4.27
CA VAL A 43 -5.35 -13.87 -3.61
C VAL A 43 -6.25 -12.95 -2.80
N ARG A 44 -5.83 -12.65 -1.57
CA ARG A 44 -6.42 -11.64 -0.71
C ARG A 44 -5.36 -10.91 0.10
N ALA A 45 -5.62 -9.67 0.47
CA ALA A 45 -4.83 -8.94 1.45
C ALA A 45 -4.91 -9.59 2.84
N LEU A 46 -3.79 -9.62 3.56
CA LEU A 46 -3.72 -10.03 4.97
C LEU A 46 -3.91 -8.89 5.98
N GLY A 47 -4.08 -7.66 5.50
CA GLY A 47 -4.26 -6.49 6.34
C GLY A 47 -4.30 -5.21 5.51
N LYS A 48 -4.08 -4.08 6.18
CA LYS A 48 -3.85 -2.79 5.53
C LYS A 48 -2.44 -2.73 4.95
N SER A 49 -2.23 -1.84 3.99
CA SER A 49 -0.88 -1.54 3.51
C SER A 49 -0.04 -0.88 4.60
N ALA A 50 1.27 -1.11 4.54
CA ALA A 50 2.26 -0.31 5.23
C ALA A 50 2.76 0.76 4.26
N GLU A 51 2.54 2.03 4.59
CA GLU A 51 2.96 3.16 3.76
C GLU A 51 4.36 3.60 4.16
N PHE A 52 5.27 3.65 3.19
CA PHE A 52 6.57 4.27 3.39
C PHE A 52 6.52 5.75 3.00
N ASP A 53 7.44 6.53 3.56
CA ASP A 53 7.58 7.94 3.23
C ASP A 53 7.94 8.18 1.75
N ASP A 54 7.65 9.37 1.25
CA ASP A 54 7.75 9.72 -0.17
C ASP A 54 9.18 9.69 -0.74
N ARG A 55 10.22 9.63 0.11
CA ARG A 55 11.61 9.44 -0.33
C ARG A 55 11.79 8.05 -0.92
N SER A 56 11.14 7.06 -0.32
CA SER A 56 11.08 5.70 -0.90
C SER A 56 10.02 5.60 -1.99
N GLY A 57 8.85 6.23 -1.78
CA GLY A 57 7.73 6.18 -2.72
C GLY A 57 7.02 4.83 -2.83
N TYR A 58 7.17 3.95 -1.84
CA TYR A 58 6.58 2.61 -1.84
C TYR A 58 5.43 2.46 -0.84
N SER A 59 4.51 1.56 -1.18
CA SER A 59 3.55 0.97 -0.25
C SER A 59 3.78 -0.55 -0.23
N ALA A 60 3.73 -1.17 0.95
CA ALA A 60 3.87 -2.62 1.09
C ALA A 60 2.55 -3.27 1.50
N LEU A 61 2.28 -4.47 1.02
CA LEU A 61 1.09 -5.24 1.38
C LEU A 61 1.41 -6.73 1.45
N LEU A 62 0.99 -7.38 2.53
CA LEU A 62 1.02 -8.83 2.62
C LEU A 62 -0.21 -9.42 1.93
N LEU A 63 0.04 -10.32 1.00
CA LEU A 63 -0.96 -11.11 0.30
C LEU A 63 -0.96 -12.55 0.82
N GLN A 64 -2.10 -13.20 0.72
CA GLN A 64 -2.25 -14.63 0.95
C GLN A 64 -3.10 -15.25 -0.13
N GLY A 65 -2.79 -16.50 -0.46
CA GLY A 65 -3.51 -17.29 -1.44
C GLY A 65 -2.98 -18.72 -1.42
N ARG A 66 -3.03 -19.39 -2.56
CA ARG A 66 -2.51 -20.75 -2.72
C ARG A 66 -1.63 -20.84 -3.96
N TYR A 67 -0.54 -21.60 -3.87
CA TYR A 67 0.34 -21.85 -5.01
C TYR A 67 -0.33 -22.81 -6.01
N PRO A 68 -0.62 -22.39 -7.26
CA PRO A 68 -1.23 -23.26 -8.26
C PRO A 68 -0.23 -24.26 -8.87
N GLN A 69 1.07 -24.09 -8.66
CA GLN A 69 2.13 -24.93 -9.21
C GLN A 69 1.98 -26.37 -8.67
N LYS A 70 2.04 -27.38 -9.57
CA LYS A 70 1.81 -28.79 -9.21
C LYS A 70 2.70 -29.27 -8.05
N HIS A 71 3.97 -28.92 -8.06
CA HIS A 71 4.93 -29.33 -7.02
C HIS A 71 4.68 -28.67 -5.65
N MET A 72 3.90 -27.57 -5.61
CA MET A 72 3.53 -26.90 -4.37
C MET A 72 2.26 -27.47 -3.74
N ASN A 73 1.61 -28.48 -4.35
CA ASN A 73 0.46 -29.20 -3.79
C ASN A 73 -0.65 -28.30 -3.21
N ASN A 74 -0.95 -27.17 -3.87
CA ASN A 74 -1.98 -26.22 -3.42
C ASN A 74 -1.71 -25.64 -2.01
N LEU A 75 -0.43 -25.56 -1.63
CA LEU A 75 0.02 -25.03 -0.35
C LEU A 75 -0.42 -23.57 -0.21
N LYS A 76 -0.82 -23.22 1.01
CA LYS A 76 -1.13 -21.85 1.39
C LYS A 76 0.16 -21.02 1.36
N GLY A 77 0.19 -19.99 0.53
CA GLY A 77 1.33 -19.09 0.37
C GLY A 77 1.05 -17.71 0.95
N THR A 78 2.10 -17.00 1.32
CA THR A 78 2.08 -15.58 1.65
C THR A 78 3.13 -14.89 0.80
N GLU A 79 2.80 -13.71 0.27
CA GLU A 79 3.72 -12.89 -0.50
C GLU A 79 3.78 -11.50 0.10
N LEU A 80 4.97 -10.89 0.07
CA LEU A 80 5.16 -9.47 0.30
C LEU A 80 5.11 -8.77 -1.06
N CYS A 81 4.14 -7.88 -1.23
CA CYS A 81 4.06 -6.98 -2.36
C CYS A 81 4.67 -5.62 -2.02
N LEU A 82 5.50 -5.09 -2.91
CA LEU A 82 5.92 -3.69 -2.94
C LEU A 82 5.31 -2.99 -4.15
N TYR A 83 4.52 -1.96 -3.91
CA TYR A 83 3.91 -1.11 -4.91
C TYR A 83 4.68 0.20 -5.05
N ASP A 84 5.29 0.44 -6.21
CA ASP A 84 5.93 1.71 -6.55
C ASP A 84 4.84 2.73 -6.91
N ARG A 85 4.61 3.71 -6.04
CA ARG A 85 3.55 4.72 -6.24
C ARG A 85 3.82 5.62 -7.45
N ARG A 86 5.09 5.79 -7.86
CA ARG A 86 5.48 6.64 -8.99
C ARG A 86 5.28 5.92 -10.32
N GLN A 87 5.71 4.66 -10.39
CA GLN A 87 5.61 3.85 -11.61
C GLN A 87 4.26 3.13 -11.75
N LYS A 88 3.48 3.05 -10.67
CA LYS A 88 2.24 2.27 -10.58
C LYS A 88 2.45 0.79 -10.90
N SER A 89 3.61 0.27 -10.57
CA SER A 89 4.00 -1.13 -10.74
C SER A 89 4.13 -1.83 -9.39
N ALA A 90 3.93 -3.15 -9.38
CA ALA A 90 4.04 -3.97 -8.19
C ALA A 90 5.05 -5.10 -8.39
N TYR A 91 5.78 -5.40 -7.32
CA TYR A 91 6.76 -6.47 -7.25
C TYR A 91 6.42 -7.37 -6.07
N VAL A 92 6.44 -8.68 -6.27
CA VAL A 92 6.11 -9.65 -5.23
C VAL A 92 7.30 -10.55 -4.94
N THR A 93 7.42 -10.95 -3.69
CA THR A 93 8.31 -12.03 -3.26
C THR A 93 7.58 -12.91 -2.27
N GLU A 94 7.95 -14.19 -2.22
CA GLU A 94 7.50 -15.07 -1.14
C GLU A 94 7.86 -14.46 0.22
N TRP A 95 6.91 -14.56 1.16
CA TRP A 95 7.07 -14.10 2.53
C TRP A 95 6.86 -15.26 3.50
N THR A 96 7.92 -15.62 4.21
CA THR A 96 7.83 -16.51 5.37
C THR A 96 8.15 -15.71 6.62
N PRO A 97 7.22 -15.54 7.57
CA PRO A 97 7.51 -14.82 8.81
C PRO A 97 8.61 -15.55 9.59
N GLY A 98 9.52 -14.78 10.18
CA GLY A 98 10.51 -15.31 11.12
C GLY A 98 9.82 -15.94 12.34
N LYS A 99 10.53 -16.86 13.01
CA LYS A 99 10.13 -17.29 14.35
C LYS A 99 10.33 -16.12 15.31
N PRO A 100 9.39 -15.85 16.24
CA PRO A 100 9.56 -14.83 17.27
C PRO A 100 10.84 -15.01 18.09
#